data_AF-A0A523C218-F1
#
_entry.id   AF-A0A523C218-F1
#
_cell.length_a   1.000
_cell.length_b   1.000
_cell.length_c   1.000
_cell.angle_alpha   90.00
_cell.angle_beta   90.00
_cell.angle_gamma   90.00
#
_symmetry.space_group_name_H-M   'P 1'
#
loop_
_entity.id
_entity.type
_entity.pdbx_description
1 polymer ?
#
loop_
_entity_poly.entity_id
_entity_poly.type
_entity_poly.pdbx_seq_one_letter_code
_entity_poly.pdbx_strand_id
1 'polypeptide(L)'
;MRSGYFKVDYRRDRELFPLFIERLVLAVAVVAAIILPLITDRYLLHLTNLTMIAIVGAIGLNLLMGYTGQVSLGHAAFLAIGGYTTAIVAGYLPQLPFPVVILIAGAVTSVTGLLAAVPAFRLKGLYLALSTLAFYYIVMFIILKAEPLTGGAMGRHIPELNFFGLELDGEYAFYPVGLAIVVLGLVLAKNLLRTKTGRAWKAIRDWDLAAEAMGVNLRMYKTLSFTTGAFYAGVAGSLYAYYIGFISPQDFTFTVSVNYIAMVIVGGMGTLAGTVAGAAFITMLPNWINQLAGYLQSLWPAFQASTAVPYLERLFFGLAIVLFLIFEPEGLFGLWKSLRNYLVMWPFRY
;
A
#
# COMPACT_ATOMS: atom_id res chain seq x y z
N MET A 1 5.17 -37.13 -8.98
CA MET A 1 3.72 -37.46 -9.11
C MET A 1 3.06 -36.45 -10.03
N ARG A 2 2.39 -36.91 -11.09
CA ARG A 2 1.65 -36.05 -12.02
C ARG A 2 0.47 -35.42 -11.29
N SER A 3 0.54 -34.12 -10.95
CA SER A 3 -0.66 -33.43 -10.49
C SER A 3 -1.65 -33.41 -11.65
N GLY A 4 -2.91 -33.78 -11.39
CA GLY A 4 -3.97 -33.91 -12.41
C GLY A 4 -4.43 -32.58 -13.03
N TYR A 5 -3.60 -31.52 -12.97
CA TYR A 5 -3.90 -30.19 -13.46
C TYR A 5 -3.23 -29.95 -14.82
N PHE A 6 -3.70 -30.67 -15.85
CA PHE A 6 -3.29 -30.41 -17.23
C PHE A 6 -4.02 -29.18 -17.78
N LYS A 7 -3.28 -28.10 -18.01
CA LYS A 7 -3.80 -26.90 -18.66
C LYS A 7 -3.79 -27.13 -20.17
N VAL A 8 -4.96 -27.46 -20.72
CA VAL A 8 -5.17 -27.72 -22.16
C VAL A 8 -5.56 -26.47 -22.95
N ASP A 9 -5.87 -25.36 -22.28
CA ASP A 9 -6.39 -24.14 -22.90
C ASP A 9 -5.69 -22.87 -22.39
N TYR A 10 -5.34 -21.96 -23.29
CA TYR A 10 -4.73 -20.66 -22.94
C TYR A 10 -5.65 -19.82 -22.03
N ARG A 11 -6.97 -20.01 -22.13
CA ARG A 11 -7.95 -19.37 -21.24
C ARG A 11 -7.88 -19.91 -19.80
N ARG A 12 -7.69 -21.21 -19.62
CA ARG A 12 -7.50 -21.85 -18.29
C ARG A 12 -6.20 -21.40 -17.63
N ASP A 13 -5.18 -21.08 -18.43
CA ASP A 13 -3.92 -20.53 -17.92
C ASP A 13 -4.06 -19.08 -17.40
N ARG A 14 -5.11 -18.37 -17.85
CA ARG A 14 -5.44 -17.00 -17.42
C ARG A 14 -6.42 -16.94 -16.25
N GLU A 15 -6.89 -18.05 -15.69
CA GLU A 15 -7.81 -18.03 -14.54
C GLU A 15 -7.18 -17.37 -13.30
N LEU A 16 -7.97 -16.58 -12.55
CA LEU A 16 -7.49 -15.83 -11.37
C LEU A 16 -6.98 -16.76 -10.26
N PHE A 17 -7.61 -17.91 -10.07
CA PHE A 17 -7.28 -18.88 -9.03
C PHE A 17 -7.38 -20.29 -9.61
N PRO A 18 -6.28 -20.82 -10.18
CA PRO A 18 -6.28 -22.12 -10.83
C PRO A 18 -6.47 -23.28 -9.85
N LEU A 19 -6.11 -23.15 -8.57
CA LEU A 19 -6.24 -24.25 -7.62
C LEU A 19 -7.50 -24.10 -6.76
N PHE A 20 -8.18 -25.22 -6.48
CA PHE A 20 -9.32 -25.24 -5.53
C PHE A 20 -8.91 -24.70 -4.15
N ILE A 21 -7.69 -25.03 -3.69
CA ILE A 21 -7.13 -24.54 -2.43
C ILE A 21 -6.95 -23.01 -2.46
N GLU A 22 -6.56 -22.41 -3.58
CA GLU A 22 -6.43 -20.96 -3.69
C GLU A 22 -7.80 -20.27 -3.65
N ARG A 23 -8.83 -20.88 -4.24
CA ARG A 23 -10.22 -20.40 -4.14
C ARG A 23 -10.75 -20.53 -2.72
N LEU A 24 -10.45 -21.63 -2.03
CA LEU A 24 -10.85 -21.87 -0.64
C LEU A 24 -10.18 -20.89 0.31
N VAL A 25 -8.86 -20.68 0.21
CA VAL A 25 -8.12 -19.71 1.04
C VAL A 25 -8.64 -18.29 0.81
N LEU A 26 -8.93 -17.91 -0.44
CA LEU A 26 -9.54 -16.63 -0.73
C LEU A 26 -10.96 -16.52 -0.14
N ALA A 27 -11.79 -17.56 -0.28
CA ALA A 27 -13.13 -17.58 0.29
C ALA A 27 -13.09 -17.46 1.82
N VAL A 28 -12.18 -18.17 2.49
CA VAL A 28 -11.95 -18.06 3.93
C VAL A 28 -11.46 -16.67 4.31
N ALA A 29 -10.54 -16.07 3.55
CA ALA A 29 -10.07 -14.70 3.82
C ALA A 29 -11.18 -13.65 3.66
N VAL A 30 -12.04 -13.81 2.65
CA VAL A 30 -13.20 -12.94 2.42
C VAL A 30 -14.24 -13.12 3.52
N VAL A 31 -14.55 -14.36 3.92
CA VAL A 31 -15.48 -14.65 5.01
C VAL A 31 -14.93 -14.12 6.34
N ALA A 32 -13.64 -14.30 6.62
CA ALA A 32 -12.99 -13.74 7.80
C ALA A 32 -13.06 -12.22 7.81
N ALA A 33 -12.83 -11.55 6.68
CA ALA A 33 -12.97 -10.10 6.55
C ALA A 33 -14.42 -9.63 6.81
N ILE A 34 -15.42 -10.36 6.31
CA ILE A 34 -16.84 -9.99 6.55
C ILE A 34 -17.23 -10.19 8.02
N ILE A 35 -16.68 -11.21 8.68
CA ILE A 35 -17.00 -11.54 10.08
C ILE A 35 -16.23 -10.66 11.08
N LEU A 36 -15.05 -10.17 10.71
CA LEU A 36 -14.19 -9.36 11.59
C LEU A 36 -14.93 -8.19 12.29
N PRO A 37 -15.72 -7.34 11.62
CA PRO A 37 -16.42 -6.24 12.29
C PRO A 37 -17.49 -6.68 13.29
N LEU A 38 -17.99 -7.92 13.22
CA LEU A 38 -19.02 -8.43 14.13
C LEU A 38 -18.46 -8.92 15.47
N ILE A 39 -17.16 -9.20 15.54
CA ILE A 39 -16.51 -9.82 16.71
C ILE A 39 -15.53 -8.85 17.39
N THR A 40 -15.15 -7.78 16.70
CA THR A 40 -13.98 -6.97 17.06
C THR A 40 -14.38 -5.66 17.74
N ASP A 41 -13.60 -5.23 18.73
CA ASP A 41 -13.77 -3.94 19.42
C ASP A 41 -13.44 -2.75 18.49
N ARG A 42 -14.00 -1.58 18.80
CA ARG A 42 -13.84 -0.32 18.08
C ARG A 42 -12.36 0.00 17.81
N TYR A 43 -11.51 -0.11 18.82
CA TYR A 43 -10.07 0.16 18.66
C TYR A 43 -9.40 -0.74 17.61
N LEU A 44 -9.71 -2.04 17.61
CA LEU A 44 -9.14 -2.98 16.65
C LEU A 44 -9.73 -2.79 15.25
N LEU A 45 -11.00 -2.37 15.15
CA LEU A 45 -11.60 -1.93 13.89
C LEU A 45 -10.91 -0.69 13.34
N HIS A 46 -10.57 0.26 14.21
CA HIS A 46 -9.83 1.45 13.80
C HIS A 46 -8.48 1.08 13.18
N LEU A 47 -7.71 0.20 13.84
CA LEU A 47 -6.45 -0.30 13.30
C LEU A 47 -6.65 -1.04 11.99
N THR A 48 -7.70 -1.87 11.87
CA THR A 48 -7.97 -2.62 10.67
C THR A 48 -8.32 -1.70 9.48
N ASN A 49 -9.07 -0.63 9.71
CA ASN A 49 -9.36 0.38 8.69
C ASN A 49 -8.08 1.08 8.23
N LEU A 50 -7.19 1.46 9.14
CA LEU A 50 -5.87 2.00 8.79
C LEU A 50 -5.02 1.01 8.00
N THR A 51 -5.05 -0.28 8.37
CA THR A 51 -4.40 -1.36 7.63
C THR A 51 -4.95 -1.45 6.20
N MET A 52 -6.26 -1.38 6.00
CA MET A 52 -6.88 -1.41 4.66
C MET A 52 -6.39 -0.25 3.80
N ILE A 53 -6.32 0.96 4.36
CA ILE A 53 -5.81 2.15 3.66
C ILE A 53 -4.33 1.95 3.28
N ALA A 54 -3.52 1.46 4.22
CA ALA A 54 -2.12 1.16 3.99
C ALA A 54 -1.91 0.09 2.91
N ILE A 55 -2.78 -0.94 2.84
CA ILE A 55 -2.74 -1.95 1.79
C ILE A 55 -2.90 -1.30 0.41
N VAL A 56 -3.86 -0.39 0.23
CA VAL A 56 -4.08 0.28 -1.06
C VAL A 56 -2.85 1.09 -1.49
N GLY A 57 -2.25 1.87 -0.58
CA GLY A 57 -1.04 2.63 -0.87
C GLY A 57 0.17 1.73 -1.16
N ALA A 58 0.33 0.67 -0.37
CA ALA A 58 1.41 -0.30 -0.52
C ALA A 58 1.30 -1.08 -1.83
N ILE A 59 0.09 -1.36 -2.35
CA ILE A 59 -0.10 -1.93 -3.70
C ILE A 59 0.50 -0.99 -4.75
N GLY A 60 0.22 0.31 -4.65
CA GLY A 60 0.77 1.32 -5.55
C GLY A 60 2.30 1.34 -5.53
N LEU A 61 2.89 1.33 -4.34
CA LEU A 61 4.34 1.27 -4.20
C LEU A 61 4.92 -0.06 -4.68
N ASN A 62 4.25 -1.20 -4.45
CA ASN A 62 4.71 -2.50 -4.92
C ASN A 62 4.67 -2.62 -6.45
N LEU A 63 3.70 -2.01 -7.12
CA LEU A 63 3.69 -1.91 -8.59
C LEU A 63 4.95 -1.19 -9.10
N LEU A 64 5.36 -0.11 -8.43
CA LEU A 64 6.48 0.73 -8.83
C LEU A 64 7.84 0.13 -8.43
N MET A 65 8.01 -0.23 -7.16
CA MET A 65 9.26 -0.75 -6.61
C MET A 65 9.39 -2.25 -6.81
N GLY A 66 8.35 -3.03 -6.48
CA GLY A 66 8.41 -4.49 -6.50
C GLY A 66 8.30 -5.11 -7.90
N TYR A 67 7.48 -4.55 -8.79
CA TYR A 67 7.28 -5.11 -10.14
C TYR A 67 8.13 -4.46 -11.22
N THR A 68 8.42 -3.15 -11.16
CA THR A 68 9.30 -2.46 -12.11
C THR A 68 10.74 -2.25 -11.64
N GLY A 69 11.04 -2.43 -10.34
CA GLY A 69 12.39 -2.20 -9.82
C GLY A 69 12.77 -0.72 -9.67
N GLN A 70 11.80 0.20 -9.64
CA GLN A 70 12.05 1.62 -9.46
C GLN A 70 11.94 2.00 -7.98
N VAL A 71 13.03 2.48 -7.38
CA VAL A 71 12.99 2.93 -5.98
C VAL A 71 12.31 4.30 -5.90
N SER A 72 11.32 4.43 -5.01
CA SER A 72 10.62 5.69 -4.77
C SER A 72 10.55 6.00 -3.27
N LEU A 73 11.26 7.04 -2.86
CA LEU A 73 11.26 7.61 -1.51
C LEU A 73 10.17 8.68 -1.31
N GLY A 74 9.47 9.05 -2.39
CA GLY A 74 8.48 10.12 -2.41
C GLY A 74 7.03 9.68 -2.18
N HIS A 75 6.78 8.45 -1.70
CA HIS A 75 5.42 7.90 -1.65
C HIS A 75 4.45 8.74 -0.80
N ALA A 76 4.90 9.28 0.33
CA ALA A 76 4.12 10.19 1.17
C ALA A 76 3.63 11.45 0.44
N ALA A 77 4.36 11.91 -0.58
CA ALA A 77 3.95 13.04 -1.40
C ALA A 77 2.69 12.72 -2.23
N PHE A 78 2.64 11.51 -2.79
CA PHE A 78 1.47 11.07 -3.57
C PHE A 78 0.25 10.83 -2.69
N LEU A 79 0.45 10.30 -1.47
CA LEU A 79 -0.60 10.21 -0.45
C LEU A 79 -1.13 11.61 -0.10
N ALA A 80 -0.24 12.56 0.16
CA ALA A 80 -0.62 13.93 0.49
C ALA A 80 -1.39 14.60 -0.64
N ILE A 81 -0.94 14.49 -1.89
CA ILE A 81 -1.67 15.04 -3.05
C ILE A 81 -3.08 14.46 -3.11
N GLY A 82 -3.26 13.16 -2.90
CA GLY A 82 -4.59 12.53 -2.90
C GLY A 82 -5.49 13.02 -1.76
N GLY A 83 -4.95 13.10 -0.56
CA GLY A 83 -5.67 13.57 0.62
C GLY A 83 -6.06 15.06 0.51
N TYR A 84 -5.13 15.92 0.09
CA TYR A 84 -5.42 17.34 -0.10
C TYR A 84 -6.38 17.58 -1.27
N THR A 85 -6.25 16.84 -2.37
CA THR A 85 -7.22 16.91 -3.48
C THR A 85 -8.62 16.56 -2.97
N THR A 86 -8.73 15.56 -2.09
CA THR A 86 -9.99 15.18 -1.45
C THR A 86 -10.54 16.30 -0.58
N ALA A 87 -9.73 16.88 0.31
CA ALA A 87 -10.14 17.97 1.18
C ALA A 87 -10.58 19.23 0.41
N ILE A 88 -9.94 19.50 -0.73
CA ILE A 88 -10.29 20.61 -1.62
C ILE A 88 -11.61 20.31 -2.34
N VAL A 89 -11.70 19.16 -3.02
CA VAL A 89 -12.87 18.81 -3.85
C VAL A 89 -14.10 18.61 -2.98
N ALA A 90 -14.00 17.84 -1.89
CA ALA A 90 -15.11 17.64 -0.97
C ALA A 90 -15.50 18.95 -0.25
N GLY A 91 -14.52 19.79 0.09
CA GLY A 91 -14.77 21.08 0.75
C GLY A 91 -15.51 22.09 -0.14
N TYR A 92 -15.25 22.13 -1.45
CA TYR A 92 -15.97 23.00 -2.39
C TYR A 92 -17.26 22.39 -2.93
N LEU A 93 -17.31 21.06 -3.08
CA LEU A 93 -18.41 20.32 -3.69
C LEU A 93 -18.86 19.17 -2.76
N PRO A 94 -19.50 19.48 -1.62
CA PRO A 94 -19.89 18.48 -0.63
C PRO A 94 -20.98 17.51 -1.12
N GLN A 95 -21.69 17.85 -2.20
CA GLN A 95 -22.72 17.00 -2.81
C GLN A 95 -22.13 15.90 -3.69
N LEU A 96 -20.83 15.93 -3.99
CA LEU A 96 -20.21 14.89 -4.81
C LEU A 96 -20.15 13.57 -4.04
N PRO A 97 -20.57 12.45 -4.66
CA PRO A 97 -20.50 11.16 -4.00
C PRO A 97 -19.04 10.74 -3.81
N PHE A 98 -18.75 10.18 -2.64
CA PHE A 98 -17.43 9.73 -2.22
C PHE A 98 -16.63 8.95 -3.29
N PRO A 99 -17.19 7.97 -4.03
CA PRO A 99 -16.43 7.23 -5.04
C PRO A 99 -15.89 8.11 -6.16
N VAL A 100 -16.60 9.17 -6.52
CA VAL A 100 -16.17 10.12 -7.56
C VAL A 100 -15.01 10.96 -7.05
N VAL A 101 -15.06 11.41 -5.79
CA VAL A 101 -13.98 12.19 -5.18
C VAL A 101 -12.68 11.38 -5.11
N ILE A 102 -12.76 10.11 -4.72
CA ILE A 102 -11.59 9.21 -4.72
C ILE A 102 -11.01 9.07 -6.12
N LEU A 103 -11.85 8.87 -7.14
CA LEU A 103 -11.37 8.74 -8.52
C LEU A 103 -10.70 10.03 -9.01
N ILE A 104 -11.24 11.20 -8.66
CA ILE A 104 -10.63 12.50 -8.95
C ILE A 104 -9.28 12.63 -8.23
N ALA A 105 -9.22 12.30 -6.94
CA ALA A 105 -7.99 12.33 -6.16
C ALA A 105 -6.92 11.40 -6.77
N GLY A 106 -7.29 10.17 -7.10
CA GLY A 106 -6.43 9.22 -7.80
C GLY A 106 -5.96 9.76 -9.16
N ALA A 107 -6.85 10.36 -9.95
CA ALA A 107 -6.51 10.91 -11.26
C ALA A 107 -5.56 12.12 -11.17
N VAL A 108 -5.81 13.05 -10.25
CA VAL A 108 -4.92 14.20 -9.99
C VAL A 108 -3.55 13.71 -9.54
N THR A 109 -3.49 12.78 -8.59
CA THR A 109 -2.21 12.19 -8.17
C THR A 109 -1.52 11.45 -9.31
N SER A 110 -2.27 10.77 -10.19
CA SER A 110 -1.73 10.08 -11.37
C SER A 110 -1.09 11.05 -12.36
N VAL A 111 -1.70 12.22 -12.60
CA VAL A 111 -1.15 13.31 -13.42
C VAL A 111 0.13 13.88 -12.79
N THR A 112 0.14 14.11 -11.48
CA THR A 112 1.37 14.54 -10.79
C THR A 112 2.45 13.46 -10.82
N GLY A 113 2.06 12.18 -10.79
CA GLY A 113 2.93 11.02 -10.98
C GLY A 113 3.57 10.98 -12.37
N LEU A 114 2.86 11.43 -13.41
CA LEU A 114 3.43 11.59 -14.75
C LEU A 114 4.57 12.62 -14.77
N LEU A 115 4.40 13.74 -14.07
CA LEU A 115 5.43 14.76 -13.91
C LEU A 115 6.61 14.23 -13.11
N ALA A 116 6.34 13.51 -12.02
CA ALA A 116 7.36 12.87 -11.20
C ALA A 116 8.08 11.71 -11.90
N ALA A 117 7.53 11.18 -13.00
CA ALA A 117 8.17 10.14 -13.81
C ALA A 117 9.23 10.70 -14.76
N VAL A 118 9.26 12.01 -15.04
CA VAL A 118 10.22 12.61 -15.99
C VAL A 118 11.68 12.32 -15.62
N PRO A 119 12.12 12.46 -14.35
CA PRO A 119 13.47 12.09 -13.93
C PRO A 119 13.76 10.59 -14.11
N ALA A 120 12.74 9.74 -14.04
CA ALA A 120 12.86 8.29 -14.19
C ALA A 120 13.27 7.85 -15.61
N PHE A 121 13.22 8.76 -16.59
CA PHE A 121 13.73 8.49 -17.95
C PHE A 121 15.25 8.56 -18.04
N ARG A 122 15.89 9.29 -17.12
CA ARG A 122 17.34 9.57 -17.17
C ARG A 122 18.10 8.99 -15.98
N LEU A 123 17.45 8.81 -14.84
CA LEU A 123 18.08 8.37 -13.59
C LEU A 123 17.75 6.91 -13.27
N LYS A 124 18.69 6.21 -12.61
CA LYS A 124 18.55 4.82 -12.18
C LYS A 124 18.86 4.67 -10.69
N GLY A 125 18.27 3.64 -10.07
CA GLY A 125 18.57 3.23 -8.70
C GLY A 125 18.51 4.38 -7.70
N LEU A 126 19.61 4.62 -6.99
CA LEU A 126 19.70 5.63 -5.93
C LEU A 126 19.45 7.06 -6.44
N TYR A 127 19.89 7.40 -7.65
CA TYR A 127 19.65 8.74 -8.21
C TYR A 127 18.16 9.01 -8.44
N LEU A 128 17.41 7.99 -8.86
CA LEU A 128 15.96 8.09 -8.97
C LEU A 128 15.31 8.25 -7.59
N ALA A 129 15.79 7.50 -6.60
CA ALA A 129 15.33 7.61 -5.22
C ALA A 129 15.50 9.05 -4.67
N LEU A 130 16.69 9.64 -4.86
CA LEU A 130 16.97 11.03 -4.47
C LEU A 130 16.06 12.04 -5.19
N SER A 131 15.76 11.81 -6.47
CA SER A 131 14.83 12.67 -7.21
C SER A 131 13.40 12.59 -6.65
N THR A 132 12.93 11.39 -6.27
CA THR A 132 11.60 11.25 -5.64
C THR A 132 11.55 11.84 -4.23
N LEU A 133 12.68 11.84 -3.50
CA LEU A 133 12.80 12.53 -2.22
C LEU A 133 12.70 14.05 -2.40
N ALA A 134 13.39 14.60 -3.41
CA ALA A 134 13.27 16.01 -3.75
C ALA A 134 11.83 16.38 -4.14
N PHE A 135 11.16 15.53 -4.94
CA PHE A 135 9.75 15.70 -5.28
C PHE A 135 8.86 15.77 -4.04
N TYR A 136 9.11 14.92 -3.04
CA TYR A 136 8.39 14.98 -1.76
C TYR A 136 8.53 16.34 -1.06
N TYR A 137 9.74 16.87 -0.92
CA TYR A 137 9.94 18.18 -0.29
C TYR A 137 9.31 19.32 -1.10
N ILE A 138 9.33 19.26 -2.43
CA ILE A 138 8.66 20.24 -3.30
C ILE A 138 7.14 20.21 -3.06
N VAL A 139 6.54 19.03 -3.04
CA VAL A 139 5.09 18.88 -2.80
C VAL A 139 4.71 19.40 -1.42
N MET A 140 5.45 19.04 -0.38
CA MET A 140 5.19 19.55 0.97
C MET A 140 5.34 21.07 1.07
N PHE A 141 6.35 21.63 0.40
CA PHE A 141 6.53 23.08 0.33
C PHE A 141 5.35 23.78 -0.36
N ILE A 142 4.86 23.23 -1.48
CA ILE A 142 3.69 23.74 -2.18
C ILE A 142 2.45 23.67 -1.29
N ILE A 143 2.24 22.54 -0.60
CA ILE A 143 1.10 22.36 0.31
C ILE A 143 1.14 23.41 1.43
N LEU A 144 2.31 23.66 2.02
CA LEU A 144 2.46 24.65 3.08
C LEU A 144 2.25 26.09 2.58
N LYS A 145 2.72 26.41 1.37
CA LYS A 145 2.66 27.77 0.83
C LYS A 145 1.34 28.11 0.13
N ALA A 146 0.62 27.11 -0.36
CA ALA A 146 -0.69 27.26 -0.99
C ALA A 146 -1.82 27.41 0.05
N GLU A 147 -1.61 28.24 1.08
CA GLU A 147 -2.53 28.44 2.21
C GLU A 147 -4.00 28.65 1.81
N PRO A 148 -4.34 29.44 0.76
CA PRO A 148 -5.74 29.65 0.39
C PRO A 148 -6.47 28.37 -0.04
N LEU A 149 -5.72 27.38 -0.55
CA LEU A 149 -6.27 26.15 -1.09
C LEU A 149 -6.16 25.00 -0.07
N THR A 150 -5.03 24.88 0.62
CA THR A 150 -4.72 23.75 1.50
C THR A 150 -4.99 24.01 2.98
N GLY A 151 -5.16 25.26 3.39
CA GLY A 151 -5.17 25.66 4.81
C GLY A 151 -3.76 25.75 5.43
N GLY A 152 -2.70 25.55 4.63
CA GLY A 152 -1.31 25.70 5.06
C GLY A 152 -0.94 24.76 6.20
N ALA A 153 -0.26 25.29 7.22
CA ALA A 153 0.14 24.53 8.40
C ALA A 153 -1.03 24.10 9.30
N MET A 154 -2.18 24.79 9.20
CA MET A 154 -3.36 24.49 10.01
C MET A 154 -4.18 23.31 9.48
N GLY A 155 -3.89 22.84 8.26
CA GLY A 155 -4.64 21.75 7.65
C GLY A 155 -6.06 22.14 7.24
N ARG A 156 -6.88 21.13 6.91
CA ARG A 156 -8.26 21.32 6.43
C ARG A 156 -9.17 20.21 6.94
N HIS A 157 -10.37 20.57 7.37
CA HIS A 157 -11.42 19.60 7.70
C HIS A 157 -12.04 19.03 6.43
N ILE A 158 -12.37 17.74 6.47
CA ILE A 158 -13.06 17.04 5.39
C ILE A 158 -14.52 16.84 5.81
N PRO A 159 -15.49 17.17 4.94
CA PRO A 159 -16.90 16.86 5.18
C PRO A 159 -17.13 15.36 5.36
N GLU A 160 -18.22 15.00 6.02
CA GLU A 160 -18.61 13.62 6.26
C GLU A 160 -18.77 12.83 4.95
N LEU A 161 -18.63 11.50 5.07
CA LEU A 161 -18.57 10.60 3.94
C LEU A 161 -19.97 10.44 3.33
N ASN A 162 -20.22 11.15 2.23
CA ASN A 162 -21.48 11.08 1.50
C ASN A 162 -21.46 9.97 0.44
N PHE A 163 -22.23 8.90 0.66
CA PHE A 163 -22.45 7.84 -0.32
C PHE A 163 -23.82 8.00 -0.99
N PHE A 164 -23.88 8.74 -2.09
CA PHE A 164 -25.12 8.98 -2.85
C PHE A 164 -26.30 9.48 -1.98
N GLY A 165 -26.02 10.34 -0.99
CA GLY A 165 -27.01 10.90 -0.06
C GLY A 165 -27.07 10.21 1.30
N LEU A 166 -26.34 9.11 1.52
CA LEU A 166 -26.19 8.47 2.83
C LEU A 166 -24.92 9.01 3.52
N GLU A 167 -25.10 9.66 4.66
CA GLU A 167 -24.01 10.06 5.55
C GLU A 167 -23.54 8.82 6.32
N LEU A 168 -22.32 8.37 6.02
CA LEU A 168 -21.69 7.25 6.69
C LEU A 168 -20.74 7.80 7.74
N ASP A 169 -21.19 7.81 9.00
CA ASP A 169 -20.35 8.12 10.15
C ASP A 169 -20.01 6.85 10.95
N GLY A 170 -18.77 6.82 11.45
CA GLY A 170 -18.27 5.76 12.31
C GLY A 170 -17.43 4.68 11.63
N GLU A 171 -16.60 4.04 12.46
CA GLU A 171 -15.59 3.05 12.03
C GLU A 171 -16.21 1.79 11.42
N TYR A 172 -17.41 1.42 11.88
CA TYR A 172 -18.19 0.30 11.35
C TYR A 172 -18.76 0.59 9.95
N ALA A 173 -19.14 1.85 9.68
CA ALA A 173 -19.66 2.27 8.39
C ALA A 173 -18.55 2.38 7.32
N PHE A 174 -17.33 2.75 7.75
CA PHE A 174 -16.17 2.83 6.87
C PHE A 174 -15.60 1.46 6.46
N TYR A 175 -15.67 0.46 7.35
CA TYR A 175 -15.13 -0.88 7.12
C TYR A 175 -15.54 -1.53 5.78
N PRO A 176 -16.84 -1.64 5.41
CA PRO A 176 -17.24 -2.26 4.15
C PRO A 176 -16.73 -1.50 2.93
N VAL A 177 -16.62 -0.17 3.04
CA VAL A 177 -16.11 0.70 1.97
C VAL A 177 -14.61 0.49 1.77
N GLY A 178 -13.84 0.49 2.87
CA GLY A 178 -12.41 0.19 2.85
C GLY A 178 -12.12 -1.19 2.27
N LEU A 179 -12.88 -2.21 2.70
CA LEU A 179 -12.76 -3.57 2.20
C LEU A 179 -13.06 -3.65 0.70
N ALA A 180 -14.14 -3.02 0.24
CA ALA A 180 -14.49 -2.99 -1.18
C ALA A 180 -13.37 -2.39 -2.04
N ILE A 181 -12.74 -1.32 -1.57
CA ILE A 181 -11.66 -0.64 -2.31
C ILE A 181 -10.36 -1.46 -2.27
N VAL A 182 -10.03 -2.11 -1.16
CA VAL A 182 -8.90 -3.06 -1.10
C VAL A 182 -9.09 -4.20 -2.09
N VAL A 183 -10.28 -4.83 -2.10
CA VAL A 183 -10.60 -5.93 -3.01
C VAL A 183 -10.52 -5.46 -4.46
N LEU A 184 -11.13 -4.32 -4.78
CA LEU A 184 -11.09 -3.73 -6.11
C LEU A 184 -9.65 -3.41 -6.54
N GLY A 185 -8.86 -2.80 -5.65
CA GLY A 185 -7.45 -2.50 -5.89
C GLY A 185 -6.61 -3.75 -6.15
N LEU A 186 -6.79 -4.81 -5.36
CA LEU A 186 -6.11 -6.09 -5.57
C LEU A 186 -6.50 -6.74 -6.90
N VAL A 187 -7.79 -6.73 -7.26
CA VAL A 187 -8.29 -7.28 -8.52
C VAL A 187 -7.73 -6.51 -9.71
N LEU A 188 -7.77 -5.18 -9.67
CA LEU A 188 -7.23 -4.32 -10.72
C LEU A 188 -5.72 -4.51 -10.88
N ALA A 189 -4.96 -4.50 -9.78
CA ALA A 189 -3.52 -4.73 -9.81
C ALA A 189 -3.18 -6.13 -10.36
N LYS A 190 -3.88 -7.17 -9.92
CA LYS A 190 -3.67 -8.55 -10.40
C LYS A 190 -3.99 -8.69 -11.89
N ASN A 191 -5.07 -8.07 -12.36
CA ASN A 191 -5.43 -8.05 -13.77
C ASN A 191 -4.37 -7.32 -14.60
N LEU A 192 -3.92 -6.15 -14.14
CA LEU A 192 -2.89 -5.35 -14.80
C LEU A 192 -1.58 -6.13 -14.94
N LEU A 193 -1.15 -6.84 -13.90
CA LEU A 193 0.07 -7.65 -13.90
C LEU A 193 0.04 -8.85 -14.85
N ARG A 194 -1.15 -9.27 -15.30
CA ARG A 194 -1.34 -10.35 -16.30
C ARG A 194 -1.34 -9.83 -17.74
N THR A 195 -1.47 -8.53 -17.94
CA THR A 195 -1.45 -7.91 -19.27
C THR A 195 -0.02 -7.79 -19.83
N LYS A 196 0.11 -7.29 -21.07
CA LYS A 196 1.41 -6.95 -21.68
C LYS A 196 2.23 -6.00 -20.81
N THR A 197 1.57 -5.05 -20.15
CA THR A 197 2.20 -4.04 -19.29
C THR A 197 2.86 -4.68 -18.08
N GLY A 198 2.16 -5.59 -17.40
CA GLY A 198 2.71 -6.33 -16.27
C GLY A 198 3.92 -7.21 -16.63
N ARG A 199 3.91 -7.84 -17.81
CA ARG A 199 5.06 -8.61 -18.30
C ARG A 199 6.25 -7.72 -18.63
N ALA A 200 6.01 -6.56 -19.26
CA ALA A 200 7.03 -5.58 -19.54
C ALA A 200 7.68 -5.05 -18.24
N TRP A 201 6.89 -4.78 -17.21
CA TRP A 201 7.41 -4.36 -15.90
C TRP A 201 8.34 -5.39 -15.27
N LYS A 202 7.96 -6.67 -15.28
CA LYS A 202 8.84 -7.74 -14.78
C LYS A 202 10.14 -7.82 -15.57
N ALA A 203 10.08 -7.71 -16.91
CA ALA A 203 11.28 -7.72 -17.75
C ALA A 203 12.21 -6.53 -17.45
N ILE A 204 11.64 -5.33 -17.24
CA ILE A 204 12.36 -4.10 -16.85
C ILE A 204 13.05 -4.30 -15.49
N ARG A 205 12.34 -4.87 -14.51
CA ARG A 205 12.89 -5.13 -13.18
C ARG A 205 14.07 -6.10 -13.21
N ASP A 206 13.97 -7.15 -14.03
CA ASP A 206 15.02 -8.15 -14.11
C ASP A 206 16.26 -7.54 -14.78
N TRP A 207 16.13 -7.02 -16.02
CA TRP A 207 17.20 -6.34 -16.74
C TRP A 207 16.67 -5.32 -17.76
N ASP A 208 16.79 -4.03 -17.45
CA ASP A 208 16.42 -2.91 -18.33
C ASP A 208 17.00 -3.04 -19.75
N LEU A 209 18.31 -3.33 -19.88
CA LEU A 209 19.00 -3.37 -21.17
C LEU A 209 18.51 -4.53 -22.05
N ALA A 210 18.26 -5.69 -21.43
CA ALA A 210 17.72 -6.86 -22.12
C ALA A 210 16.27 -6.60 -22.56
N ALA A 211 15.46 -5.97 -21.71
CA ALA A 211 14.10 -5.58 -22.06
C ALA A 211 14.06 -4.63 -23.27
N GLU A 212 14.96 -3.65 -23.31
CA GLU A 212 15.08 -2.72 -24.44
C GLU A 212 15.51 -3.42 -25.74
N ALA A 213 16.48 -4.35 -25.67
CA ALA A 213 16.91 -5.16 -26.81
C ALA A 213 15.78 -6.06 -27.36
N MET A 214 14.84 -6.48 -26.49
CA MET A 214 13.64 -7.23 -26.86
C MET A 214 12.47 -6.34 -27.36
N GLY A 215 12.70 -5.04 -27.57
CA GLY A 215 11.73 -4.10 -28.13
C GLY A 215 10.77 -3.47 -27.10
N VAL A 216 11.05 -3.58 -25.80
CA VAL A 216 10.24 -2.94 -24.75
C VAL A 216 10.59 -1.46 -24.63
N ASN A 217 9.61 -0.58 -24.84
CA ASN A 217 9.80 0.86 -24.64
C ASN A 217 9.90 1.21 -23.14
N LEU A 218 11.15 1.31 -22.63
CA LEU A 218 11.42 1.60 -21.22
C LEU A 218 10.74 2.88 -20.73
N ARG A 219 10.78 3.95 -21.53
CA ARG A 219 10.19 5.25 -21.15
C ARG A 219 8.69 5.12 -20.90
N MET A 220 7.96 4.51 -21.84
CA MET A 220 6.52 4.33 -21.71
C MET A 220 6.16 3.48 -20.49
N TYR A 221 6.81 2.32 -20.31
CA TYR A 221 6.45 1.41 -19.23
C TYR A 221 6.87 1.90 -17.85
N LYS A 222 8.01 2.60 -17.72
CA LYS A 222 8.41 3.28 -16.48
C LYS A 222 7.50 4.45 -16.12
N THR A 223 6.99 5.16 -17.13
CA THR A 223 5.97 6.19 -16.89
C THR A 223 4.68 5.57 -16.37
N LEU A 224 4.23 4.49 -17.02
CA LEU A 224 3.00 3.80 -16.63
C LEU A 224 3.09 3.24 -15.20
N SER A 225 4.24 2.72 -14.77
CA SER A 225 4.41 2.25 -13.38
C SER A 225 4.32 3.40 -12.37
N PHE A 226 4.93 4.55 -12.66
CA PHE A 226 4.82 5.74 -11.83
C PHE A 226 3.38 6.26 -11.75
N THR A 227 2.73 6.45 -12.89
CA THR A 227 1.37 6.97 -13.01
C THR A 227 0.34 6.05 -12.33
N THR A 228 0.49 4.73 -12.47
CA THR A 228 -0.38 3.76 -11.79
C THR A 228 -0.08 3.67 -10.30
N GLY A 229 1.19 3.62 -9.89
CA GLY A 229 1.56 3.63 -8.47
C GLY A 229 1.09 4.89 -7.74
N ALA A 230 1.21 6.05 -8.39
CA ALA A 230 0.72 7.33 -7.90
C ALA A 230 -0.82 7.36 -7.80
N PHE A 231 -1.54 6.74 -8.74
CA PHE A 231 -3.00 6.60 -8.65
C PHE A 231 -3.42 5.85 -7.37
N TYR A 232 -2.82 4.68 -7.10
CA TYR A 232 -3.09 3.91 -5.87
C TYR A 232 -2.74 4.69 -4.59
N ALA A 233 -1.62 5.41 -4.60
CA ALA A 233 -1.25 6.29 -3.49
C ALA A 233 -2.27 7.44 -3.33
N GLY A 234 -2.73 8.05 -4.41
CA GLY A 234 -3.77 9.09 -4.36
C GLY A 234 -5.09 8.58 -3.77
N VAL A 235 -5.51 7.38 -4.19
CA VAL A 235 -6.68 6.68 -3.63
C VAL A 235 -6.50 6.42 -2.13
N ALA A 236 -5.35 5.92 -1.71
CA ALA A 236 -5.06 5.66 -0.29
C ALA A 236 -5.04 6.97 0.53
N GLY A 237 -4.46 8.04 0.00
CA GLY A 237 -4.48 9.36 0.64
C GLY A 237 -5.90 9.94 0.76
N SER A 238 -6.74 9.74 -0.26
CA SER A 238 -8.15 10.12 -0.23
C SER A 238 -8.93 9.36 0.86
N LEU A 239 -8.71 8.05 0.95
CA LEU A 239 -9.31 7.23 2.00
C LEU A 239 -8.87 7.65 3.40
N TYR A 240 -7.58 7.94 3.56
CA TYR A 240 -7.04 8.46 4.82
C TYR A 240 -7.72 9.77 5.23
N ALA A 241 -7.88 10.71 4.30
CA ALA A 241 -8.53 11.99 4.56
C ALA A 241 -9.99 11.83 5.00
N TYR A 242 -10.75 10.98 4.32
CA TYR A 242 -12.14 10.69 4.70
C TYR A 242 -12.26 9.95 6.02
N TYR A 243 -11.31 9.07 6.33
CA TYR A 243 -11.35 8.28 7.56
C TYR A 243 -11.00 9.11 8.81
N ILE A 244 -9.99 9.97 8.73
CA ILE A 244 -9.58 10.83 9.85
C ILE A 244 -10.48 12.07 9.96
N GLY A 245 -11.08 12.53 8.86
CA GLY A 245 -11.93 13.73 8.82
C GLY A 245 -11.16 15.06 8.92
N PHE A 246 -9.84 14.99 9.05
CA PHE A 246 -8.94 16.13 9.09
C PHE A 246 -7.61 15.76 8.45
N ILE A 247 -7.00 16.72 7.75
CA ILE A 247 -5.71 16.51 7.09
C ILE A 247 -4.73 17.63 7.42
N SER A 248 -3.54 17.24 7.86
CA SER A 248 -2.43 18.15 8.16
C SER A 248 -1.16 17.76 7.37
N PRO A 249 -0.27 18.71 7.03
CA PRO A 249 1.00 18.38 6.37
C PRO A 249 1.88 17.48 7.25
N GLN A 250 1.68 17.50 8.57
CA GLN A 250 2.43 16.71 9.54
C GLN A 250 2.09 15.21 9.48
N ASP A 251 0.95 14.85 8.89
CA ASP A 251 0.55 13.45 8.74
C ASP A 251 1.36 12.74 7.65
N PHE A 252 1.85 13.50 6.65
CA PHE A 252 2.59 12.97 5.51
C PHE A 252 4.09 13.22 5.64
N THR A 253 4.71 12.68 6.69
CA THR A 253 6.16 12.79 6.86
C THR A 253 6.94 11.85 5.93
N PHE A 254 8.23 12.12 5.75
CA PHE A 254 9.15 11.21 5.07
C PHE A 254 9.18 9.83 5.73
N THR A 255 9.00 9.76 7.05
CA THR A 255 8.90 8.49 7.79
C THR A 255 7.75 7.63 7.28
N VAL A 256 6.63 8.22 6.85
CA VAL A 256 5.54 7.48 6.21
C VAL A 256 6.03 6.81 4.92
N SER A 257 6.78 7.50 4.05
CA SER A 257 7.38 6.86 2.86
C SER A 257 8.25 5.66 3.24
N VAL A 258 9.08 5.79 4.28
CA VAL A 258 9.93 4.69 4.77
C VAL A 258 9.09 3.53 5.28
N ASN A 259 8.00 3.80 6.01
CA ASN A 259 7.07 2.78 6.47
C ASN A 259 6.43 2.02 5.30
N TYR A 260 6.00 2.71 4.25
CA TYR A 260 5.46 2.04 3.06
C TYR A 260 6.51 1.19 2.33
N ILE A 261 7.76 1.64 2.27
CA ILE A 261 8.87 0.83 1.74
C ILE A 261 9.06 -0.41 2.62
N ALA A 262 9.02 -0.27 3.94
CA ALA A 262 9.09 -1.39 4.86
C ALA A 262 7.95 -2.38 4.63
N MET A 263 6.71 -1.92 4.42
CA MET A 263 5.56 -2.79 4.09
C MET A 263 5.82 -3.64 2.85
N VAL A 264 6.40 -3.04 1.80
CA VAL A 264 6.66 -3.74 0.53
C VAL A 264 7.87 -4.70 0.65
N ILE A 265 8.92 -4.30 1.37
CA ILE A 265 10.11 -5.14 1.59
C ILE A 265 9.78 -6.33 2.50
N VAL A 266 9.25 -6.07 3.70
CA VAL A 266 8.89 -7.10 4.69
C VAL A 266 7.81 -8.03 4.13
N GLY A 267 6.84 -7.48 3.38
CA GLY A 267 5.81 -8.28 2.73
C GLY A 267 6.35 -9.25 1.67
N GLY A 268 7.41 -8.88 0.95
CA GLY A 268 7.96 -9.62 -0.18
C GLY A 268 7.77 -8.88 -1.49
N MET A 269 8.82 -8.22 -1.95
CA MET A 269 8.82 -7.37 -3.15
C MET A 269 8.35 -8.13 -4.39
N GLY A 270 7.43 -7.53 -5.16
CA GLY A 270 6.93 -8.13 -6.40
C GLY A 270 5.87 -9.23 -6.20
N THR A 271 5.27 -9.29 -5.01
CA THR A 271 4.11 -10.16 -4.74
C THR A 271 2.96 -9.35 -4.14
N LEU A 272 1.75 -9.48 -4.69
CA LEU A 272 0.56 -8.77 -4.18
C LEU A 272 0.13 -9.29 -2.80
N ALA A 273 0.15 -10.62 -2.60
CA ALA A 273 -0.20 -11.21 -1.32
C ALA A 273 0.79 -10.80 -0.21
N GLY A 274 2.08 -10.71 -0.55
CA GLY A 274 3.10 -10.19 0.35
C GLY A 274 2.83 -8.74 0.74
N THR A 275 2.40 -7.89 -0.19
CA THR A 275 2.02 -6.49 0.12
C THR A 275 0.90 -6.40 1.16
N VAL A 276 -0.11 -7.27 1.06
CA VAL A 276 -1.22 -7.30 2.03
C VAL A 276 -0.70 -7.70 3.42
N ALA A 277 0.10 -8.77 3.49
CA ALA A 277 0.67 -9.25 4.74
C ALA A 277 1.65 -8.24 5.36
N GLY A 278 2.51 -7.62 4.56
CA GLY A 278 3.47 -6.61 5.00
C GLY A 278 2.80 -5.33 5.48
N ALA A 279 1.78 -4.85 4.78
CA ALA A 279 0.97 -3.71 5.24
C ALA A 279 0.27 -4.02 6.56
N ALA A 280 -0.34 -5.21 6.71
CA ALA A 280 -0.97 -5.63 7.96
C ALA A 280 0.04 -5.73 9.11
N PHE A 281 1.18 -6.39 8.89
CA PHE A 281 2.22 -6.54 9.90
C PHE A 281 2.75 -5.18 10.37
N ILE A 282 3.15 -4.32 9.45
CA ILE A 282 3.75 -3.03 9.77
C ILE A 282 2.75 -2.07 10.42
N THR A 283 1.48 -2.07 10.01
CA THR A 283 0.46 -1.21 10.65
C THR A 283 0.05 -1.70 12.03
N MET A 284 0.07 -3.01 12.28
CA MET A 284 -0.24 -3.58 13.59
C MET A 284 0.96 -3.59 14.55
N LEU A 285 2.18 -3.46 14.03
CA LEU A 285 3.41 -3.51 14.82
C LEU A 285 3.43 -2.50 15.99
N PRO A 286 3.07 -1.21 15.81
CA PRO A 286 2.97 -0.27 16.92
C PRO A 286 2.04 -0.76 18.04
N ASN A 287 0.88 -1.31 17.69
CA ASN A 287 -0.08 -1.82 18.67
C ASN A 287 0.51 -2.98 19.50
N TRP A 288 1.21 -3.92 18.86
CA TRP A 288 1.89 -5.01 19.59
C TRP A 288 3.00 -4.50 20.50
N ILE A 289 3.75 -3.48 20.07
CA ILE A 289 4.80 -2.86 20.89
C ILE A 289 4.18 -2.14 22.09
N ASN A 290 3.07 -1.42 21.90
CA ASN A 290 2.33 -0.77 22.97
C ASN A 290 1.81 -1.77 24.00
N GLN A 291 1.23 -2.89 23.57
CA GLN A 291 0.77 -3.96 24.46
C GLN A 291 1.93 -4.60 25.24
N LEU A 292 3.04 -4.88 24.56
CA LEU A 292 4.26 -5.41 25.20
C LEU A 292 4.83 -4.42 26.22
N ALA A 293 4.89 -3.14 25.88
CA ALA A 293 5.37 -2.09 26.78
C ALA A 293 4.48 -1.94 28.01
N GLY A 294 3.15 -2.04 27.85
CA GLY A 294 2.20 -2.06 28.96
C GLY A 294 2.40 -3.27 29.87
N TYR A 295 2.64 -4.46 29.30
CA TYR A 295 2.97 -5.66 30.07
C TYR A 295 4.30 -5.49 30.84
N LEU A 296 5.33 -4.96 30.19
CA LEU A 296 6.63 -4.70 30.85
C LEU A 296 6.51 -3.66 31.97
N GLN A 297 5.69 -2.62 31.80
CA GLN A 297 5.42 -1.64 32.86
C GLN A 297 4.72 -2.28 34.06
N SER A 298 3.84 -3.25 33.84
CA SER A 298 3.17 -3.98 34.93
C SER A 298 4.16 -4.82 35.76
N LEU A 299 5.21 -5.36 35.12
CA LEU A 299 6.27 -6.11 35.79
C LEU A 299 7.33 -5.20 36.42
N TRP A 300 7.61 -4.06 35.80
CA TRP A 300 8.65 -3.13 36.20
C TRP A 300 8.11 -1.70 36.24
N PRO A 301 7.54 -1.24 37.38
CA PRO A 301 6.90 0.08 37.48
C PRO A 301 7.83 1.27 37.22
N ALA A 302 9.16 1.07 37.34
CA ALA A 302 10.17 2.08 37.00
C ALA A 302 10.32 2.30 35.49
N PHE A 303 9.80 1.38 34.64
CA PHE A 303 9.80 1.51 33.20
C PHE A 303 8.70 2.49 32.76
N GLN A 304 9.09 3.67 32.29
CA GLN A 304 8.17 4.67 31.75
C GLN A 304 7.79 4.30 30.31
N ALA A 305 6.74 3.50 30.16
CA ALA A 305 6.27 3.07 28.84
C ALA A 305 5.93 4.26 27.91
N SER A 306 5.34 5.34 28.45
CA SER A 306 4.92 6.51 27.66
C SER A 306 6.07 7.23 26.93
N THR A 307 7.27 7.26 27.52
CA THR A 307 8.44 7.89 26.90
C THR A 307 9.25 6.89 26.07
N ALA A 308 9.28 5.62 26.47
CA ALA A 308 10.06 4.59 25.79
C ALA A 308 9.41 4.07 24.50
N VAL A 309 8.08 3.98 24.44
CA VAL A 309 7.35 3.38 23.31
C VAL A 309 7.72 3.98 21.95
N PRO A 310 7.73 5.31 21.74
CA PRO A 310 8.06 5.88 20.43
C PRO A 310 9.48 5.52 19.94
N TYR A 311 10.44 5.39 20.87
CA TYR A 311 11.81 4.97 20.55
C TYR A 311 11.89 3.47 20.27
N LEU A 312 11.19 2.66 21.07
CA LEU A 312 11.09 1.22 20.86
C LEU A 312 10.44 0.92 19.51
N GLU A 313 9.35 1.60 19.16
CA GLU A 313 8.71 1.47 17.85
C GLU A 313 9.73 1.70 16.73
N ARG A 314 10.45 2.84 16.73
CA ARG A 314 11.46 3.13 15.70
C ARG A 314 12.57 2.07 15.65
N LEU A 315 13.03 1.60 16.82
CA LEU A 315 14.07 0.57 16.91
C LEU A 315 13.60 -0.77 16.37
N PHE A 316 12.42 -1.25 16.79
CA PHE A 316 11.83 -2.49 16.32
C PHE A 316 11.45 -2.44 14.84
N PHE A 317 11.02 -1.28 14.33
CA PHE A 317 10.80 -1.08 12.90
C PHE A 317 12.09 -1.28 12.10
N GLY A 318 13.17 -0.59 12.48
CA GLY A 318 14.47 -0.74 11.82
C GLY A 318 15.02 -2.16 11.92
N LEU A 319 14.91 -2.76 13.12
CA LEU A 319 15.34 -4.12 13.39
C LEU A 319 14.52 -5.15 12.60
N ALA A 320 13.20 -4.99 12.49
CA ALA A 320 12.34 -5.85 11.68
C ALA A 320 12.78 -5.81 10.21
N ILE A 321 13.02 -4.62 9.64
CA ILE A 321 13.50 -4.49 8.26
C ILE A 321 14.83 -5.23 8.06
N VAL A 322 15.80 -5.03 8.97
CA VAL A 322 17.13 -5.68 8.88
C VAL A 322 17.00 -7.21 9.01
N LEU A 323 16.24 -7.69 9.99
CA LEU A 323 16.03 -9.13 10.19
C LEU A 323 15.35 -9.78 8.98
N PHE A 324 14.29 -9.17 8.45
CA PHE A 324 13.62 -9.70 7.26
C PHE A 324 14.54 -9.70 6.04
N LEU A 325 15.36 -8.66 5.84
CA LEU A 325 16.33 -8.61 4.74
C LEU A 325 17.42 -9.69 4.86
N ILE A 326 17.83 -10.04 6.08
CA ILE A 326 18.89 -11.04 6.32
C ILE A 326 18.32 -12.45 6.25
N PHE A 327 17.22 -12.73 6.94
CA PHE A 327 16.72 -14.08 7.13
C PHE A 327 15.79 -14.53 6.00
N GLU A 328 14.96 -13.64 5.46
CA GLU A 328 13.99 -14.02 4.43
C GLU A 328 13.92 -12.99 3.28
N PRO A 329 14.84 -13.07 2.30
CA PRO A 329 14.89 -12.10 1.19
C PRO A 329 13.66 -12.13 0.28
N GLU A 330 12.85 -13.20 0.32
CA GLU A 330 11.53 -13.27 -0.34
C GLU A 330 10.38 -12.66 0.49
N GLY A 331 10.66 -12.19 1.72
CA GLY A 331 9.70 -11.59 2.65
C GLY A 331 8.72 -12.58 3.27
N LEU A 332 7.67 -12.07 3.91
CA LEU A 332 6.59 -12.86 4.53
C LEU A 332 5.91 -13.84 3.56
N PHE A 333 5.81 -13.47 2.29
CA PHE A 333 5.28 -14.37 1.26
C PHE A 333 6.22 -15.56 0.97
N GLY A 334 7.54 -15.36 1.05
CA GLY A 334 8.55 -16.40 0.95
C GLY A 334 8.36 -17.47 2.03
N LEU A 335 8.21 -17.05 3.30
CA LEU A 335 7.93 -17.95 4.43
C LEU A 335 6.69 -18.81 4.18
N TRP A 336 5.59 -18.18 3.73
CA TRP A 336 4.36 -18.91 3.41
C TRP A 336 4.56 -19.94 2.30
N LYS A 337 5.30 -19.58 1.24
CA LYS A 337 5.59 -20.48 0.12
C LYS A 337 6.48 -21.64 0.58
N SER A 338 7.51 -21.37 1.39
CA SER A 338 8.38 -22.39 1.99
C SER A 338 7.60 -23.35 2.89
N LEU A 339 6.73 -22.82 3.75
CA LEU A 339 5.84 -23.61 4.62
C LEU A 339 4.86 -24.46 3.81
N ARG A 340 4.22 -23.86 2.79
CA ARG A 340 3.32 -24.57 1.87
C ARG A 340 4.05 -25.69 1.15
N ASN A 341 5.24 -25.41 0.59
CA ASN A 341 6.03 -26.38 -0.14
C ASN A 341 6.47 -27.53 0.79
N TYR A 342 6.89 -27.22 2.01
CA TYR A 342 7.20 -28.21 3.04
C TYR A 342 6.00 -29.11 3.36
N LEU A 343 4.82 -28.52 3.61
CA LEU A 343 3.60 -29.27 3.93
C LEU A 343 3.10 -30.12 2.75
N VAL A 344 3.22 -29.62 1.52
CA VAL A 344 2.82 -30.36 0.30
C VAL A 344 3.80 -31.50 0.01
N MET A 345 5.08 -31.33 0.32
CA MET A 345 6.12 -32.37 0.18
C MET A 345 6.21 -33.27 1.42
N TRP A 346 5.41 -33.07 2.45
CA TRP A 346 5.37 -33.97 3.60
C TRP A 346 4.45 -35.17 3.29
N PRO A 347 4.90 -36.43 3.44
CA PRO A 347 6.16 -36.92 4.00
C PRO A 347 7.29 -37.19 2.97
N PHE A 348 7.04 -37.04 1.67
CA PHE A 348 8.04 -37.31 0.63
C PHE A 348 8.93 -36.09 0.35
N ARG A 349 9.99 -35.93 1.17
CA ARG A 349 11.06 -34.94 0.96
C ARG A 349 11.83 -35.25 -0.33
N TYR A 350 11.40 -34.68 -1.47
CA TYR A 350 12.24 -34.55 -2.67
C TYR A 350 11.97 -33.23 -3.37
#